data_AF-A0A915USK5-F1
#
_entry.id   AF-A0A915USK5-F1
#
_cell.length_a   1.000
_cell.length_b   1.000
_cell.length_c   1.000
_cell.angle_alpha   90.00
_cell.angle_beta   90.00
_cell.angle_gamma   90.00
#
_symmetry.space_group_name_H-M   'P 1'
#
loop_
_entity.id
_entity.type
_entity.pdbx_description
1 polymer ?
#
loop_
_entity_poly.entity_id
_entity_poly.type
_entity_poly.pdbx_seq_one_letter_code
_entity_poly.pdbx_strand_id
1 'polypeptide(L)'
;MKRQEVISGRGLRINGASLALIVLMGVALQAYATSDLYQQLPHTPGAAGGNGLSGFQGVLSGVAYDREVADDFSVPSPGWIVQEVVTYWVPFNNTTTIPITGVELVFWNKVGTVPGTVAATASATLTVTSTGTLYFSRNMREIKATLSSPITLAAGDYFVQFQPIVDENWFWLTSTPTTSVQFDSAAIRRGPLAGSGVDTAWPADWTNTPNAVFTAAYDVAFTIRGEVVPEPASLVALGAGLAGLLARRRRTAHTA
;
A
#
# COMPACT_ATOMS: atom_id res chain seq x y z
N MET A 1 -42.89 3.97 65.36
CA MET A 1 -43.12 2.69 64.67
C MET A 1 -42.83 2.89 63.18
N LYS A 2 -41.60 2.61 62.72
CA LYS A 2 -41.16 2.80 61.33
C LYS A 2 -41.04 1.43 60.66
N ARG A 3 -41.79 1.19 59.59
CA ARG A 3 -41.68 -0.03 58.76
C ARG A 3 -40.47 0.11 57.85
N GLN A 4 -39.56 -0.86 57.94
CA GLN A 4 -38.38 -0.99 57.12
C GLN A 4 -38.76 -1.85 55.91
N GLU A 5 -38.90 -1.24 54.73
CA GLU A 5 -39.12 -1.96 53.48
C GLU A 5 -37.81 -2.61 53.03
N VAL A 6 -37.78 -3.94 53.06
CA VAL A 6 -36.70 -4.74 52.51
C VAL A 6 -36.88 -4.79 50.99
N ILE A 7 -36.17 -3.91 50.28
CA ILE A 7 -36.08 -3.95 48.83
C ILE A 7 -35.26 -5.20 48.47
N SER A 8 -35.94 -6.31 48.14
CA SER A 8 -35.26 -7.50 47.64
C SER A 8 -34.69 -7.20 46.26
N GLY A 9 -33.38 -6.97 46.21
CA GLY A 9 -32.64 -6.73 44.97
C GLY A 9 -32.68 -7.98 44.10
N ARG A 10 -33.53 -7.99 43.08
CA ARG A 10 -33.42 -8.93 41.95
C ARG A 10 -32.12 -8.60 41.22
N GLY A 11 -31.03 -9.24 41.63
CA GLY A 11 -29.74 -9.18 40.94
C GLY A 11 -29.94 -9.53 39.47
N LEU A 12 -29.55 -8.61 38.59
CA LEU A 12 -29.60 -8.78 37.15
C LEU A 12 -28.72 -9.98 36.77
N ARG A 13 -29.34 -11.16 36.59
CA ARG A 13 -28.64 -12.34 36.08
C ARG A 13 -28.40 -12.12 34.59
N ILE A 14 -27.23 -11.60 34.25
CA ILE A 14 -26.75 -11.57 32.88
C ILE A 14 -26.53 -13.02 32.48
N ASN A 15 -27.46 -13.59 31.71
CA ASN A 15 -27.32 -14.92 31.15
C ASN A 15 -26.09 -14.93 30.23
N GLY A 16 -25.18 -15.91 30.37
CA GLY A 16 -23.93 -15.98 29.61
C GLY A 16 -24.09 -15.91 28.08
N ALA A 17 -25.29 -16.23 27.56
CA ALA A 17 -25.64 -16.05 26.16
C ALA A 17 -25.63 -14.58 25.68
N SER A 18 -25.98 -13.63 26.55
CA SER A 18 -25.95 -12.20 26.22
C SER A 18 -24.51 -11.66 26.18
N LEU A 19 -23.62 -12.20 27.01
CA LEU A 19 -22.20 -11.82 27.01
C LEU A 19 -21.49 -12.34 25.75
N ALA A 20 -21.79 -13.57 25.32
CA ALA A 20 -21.24 -14.14 24.09
C ALA A 20 -21.62 -13.34 22.83
N LEU A 21 -22.87 -12.85 22.75
CA LEU A 21 -23.33 -12.04 21.62
C LEU A 21 -22.62 -10.68 21.55
N ILE A 22 -22.37 -10.03 22.70
CA ILE A 22 -21.66 -8.75 22.79
C ILE A 22 -20.18 -8.92 22.38
N VAL A 23 -19.53 -10.01 22.81
CA VAL A 23 -18.14 -10.31 22.39
C VAL A 23 -18.06 -10.58 20.90
N LEU A 24 -19.01 -11.34 20.32
CA LEU A 24 -19.04 -11.63 18.88
C LEU A 24 -19.33 -10.39 18.02
N MET A 25 -20.20 -9.49 18.46
CA MET A 25 -20.42 -8.21 17.77
C MET A 25 -19.17 -7.31 17.86
N GLY A 26 -18.44 -7.33 18.96
CA GLY A 26 -17.17 -6.60 19.11
C GLY A 26 -16.07 -7.08 18.16
N VAL A 27 -16.04 -8.37 17.81
CA VAL A 27 -15.08 -8.93 16.85
C VAL A 27 -15.46 -8.62 15.40
N ALA A 28 -16.76 -8.59 15.07
CA ALA A 28 -17.23 -8.17 13.73
C ALA A 28 -17.14 -6.65 13.49
N LEU A 29 -17.08 -5.86 14.57
CA LEU A 29 -16.88 -4.41 14.57
C LEU A 29 -15.45 -3.99 14.92
N GLN A 30 -14.48 -4.92 14.96
CA GLN A 30 -13.09 -4.50 14.85
C GLN A 30 -12.98 -3.83 13.48
N ALA A 31 -13.05 -2.50 13.51
CA ALA A 31 -12.84 -1.64 12.36
C ALA A 31 -11.63 -2.21 11.64
N TYR A 32 -11.81 -2.54 10.36
CA TYR A 32 -10.75 -3.02 9.51
C TYR A 32 -9.63 -1.98 9.58
N ALA A 33 -8.66 -2.24 10.44
CA ALA A 33 -7.54 -1.34 10.60
C ALA A 33 -6.73 -1.50 9.32
N THR A 34 -6.44 -0.39 8.68
CA THR A 34 -5.53 -0.37 7.54
C THR A 34 -4.25 -1.12 7.93
N SER A 35 -3.92 -2.14 7.17
CA SER A 35 -2.72 -2.94 7.33
C SER A 35 -1.81 -2.80 6.10
N ASP A 36 -0.53 -3.07 6.31
CA ASP A 36 0.43 -3.14 5.21
C ASP A 36 0.18 -4.44 4.44
N LEU A 37 -0.27 -4.30 3.18
CA LEU A 37 -0.29 -5.39 2.20
C LEU A 37 1.15 -5.76 1.80
N TYR A 38 1.96 -4.74 1.60
CA TYR A 38 3.35 -4.89 1.19
C TYR A 38 4.19 -3.73 1.73
N GLN A 39 5.42 -4.01 2.13
CA GLN A 39 6.34 -2.99 2.64
C GLN A 39 7.78 -3.30 2.24
N GLN A 40 8.41 -2.29 1.62
CA GLN A 40 9.84 -2.17 1.47
C GLN A 40 10.30 -0.78 1.89
N LEU A 41 11.14 -0.75 2.93
CA LEU A 41 11.68 0.49 3.48
C LEU A 41 12.89 0.97 2.66
N PRO A 42 13.17 2.29 2.64
CA PRO A 42 14.33 2.84 1.95
C PRO A 42 15.64 2.31 2.56
N HIS A 43 16.65 2.13 1.72
CA HIS A 43 17.99 1.75 2.16
C HIS A 43 18.57 2.78 3.12
N THR A 44 19.49 2.38 3.99
CA THR A 44 20.13 3.34 4.91
C THR A 44 21.03 4.32 4.15
N PRO A 45 20.98 5.65 4.42
CA PRO A 45 21.88 6.61 3.79
C PRO A 45 23.35 6.22 3.90
N GLY A 46 24.08 6.26 2.79
CA GLY A 46 25.50 5.91 2.75
C GLY A 46 25.77 4.40 2.73
N ALA A 47 24.74 3.55 2.68
CA ALA A 47 24.93 2.13 2.41
C ALA A 47 25.68 1.94 1.07
N ALA A 48 26.64 1.02 1.05
CA ALA A 48 27.45 0.75 -0.13
C ALA A 48 26.57 0.29 -1.30
N GLY A 49 26.54 1.08 -2.38
CA GLY A 49 25.72 0.82 -3.56
C GLY A 49 24.32 1.45 -3.54
N GLY A 50 23.71 1.73 -2.38
CA GLY A 50 22.32 2.24 -2.32
C GLY A 50 22.14 3.62 -2.94
N ASN A 51 23.05 4.54 -2.63
CA ASN A 51 23.07 5.89 -3.20
C ASN A 51 23.29 5.88 -4.74
N GLY A 52 23.85 4.82 -5.34
CA GLY A 52 24.08 4.78 -6.79
C GLY A 52 22.85 4.38 -7.62
N LEU A 53 21.81 3.86 -6.97
CA LEU A 53 20.75 3.09 -7.64
C LEU A 53 19.39 3.81 -7.67
N SER A 54 19.29 5.00 -7.08
CA SER A 54 18.02 5.73 -7.07
C SER A 54 17.62 6.18 -8.48
N GLY A 55 16.40 5.84 -8.89
CA GLY A 55 15.91 6.12 -10.24
C GLY A 55 15.51 7.57 -10.43
N PHE A 56 15.89 8.19 -11.54
CA PHE A 56 15.46 9.54 -11.91
C PHE A 56 14.07 9.52 -12.55
N GLN A 57 13.14 10.33 -12.04
CA GLN A 57 11.86 10.60 -12.70
C GLN A 57 11.70 12.11 -12.93
N GLY A 58 11.31 12.50 -14.14
CA GLY A 58 11.12 13.89 -14.55
C GLY A 58 9.65 14.20 -14.94
N VAL A 59 9.41 15.43 -15.34
CA VAL A 59 8.08 16.07 -15.48
C VAL A 59 7.36 15.68 -16.77
N LEU A 60 6.05 15.42 -16.64
CA LEU A 60 5.09 15.12 -17.72
C LEU A 60 4.60 16.35 -18.53
N SER A 61 5.14 17.55 -18.31
CA SER A 61 4.70 18.78 -19.01
C SER A 61 5.85 19.75 -19.27
N GLY A 62 6.74 19.44 -20.22
CA GLY A 62 7.84 20.34 -20.59
C GLY A 62 8.86 19.76 -21.56
N VAL A 63 10.05 20.36 -21.57
CA VAL A 63 11.24 20.01 -22.39
C VAL A 63 12.10 18.92 -21.72
N ALA A 64 11.64 18.34 -20.61
CA ALA A 64 12.37 17.41 -19.77
C ALA A 64 11.93 15.95 -20.01
N TYR A 65 12.78 15.02 -19.56
CA TYR A 65 12.64 13.59 -19.81
C TYR A 65 11.58 12.94 -18.93
N ASP A 66 10.63 12.24 -19.56
CA ASP A 66 9.66 11.38 -18.87
C ASP A 66 10.25 9.97 -18.71
N ARG A 67 10.46 9.56 -17.47
CA ARG A 67 11.16 8.33 -17.09
C ARG A 67 10.32 7.65 -16.03
N GLU A 68 9.90 6.44 -16.32
CA GLU A 68 9.00 5.69 -15.48
C GLU A 68 9.75 4.55 -14.79
N VAL A 69 9.39 4.32 -13.53
CA VAL A 69 9.87 3.20 -12.74
C VAL A 69 8.66 2.52 -12.14
N ALA A 70 8.64 1.19 -12.19
CA ALA A 70 7.66 0.37 -11.52
C ALA A 70 8.37 -0.77 -10.80
N ASP A 71 7.79 -1.24 -9.72
CA ASP A 71 8.37 -2.35 -8.95
C ASP A 71 7.30 -3.31 -8.45
N ASP A 72 7.66 -4.56 -8.24
CA ASP A 72 6.69 -5.62 -8.04
C ASP A 72 6.33 -5.92 -6.58
N PHE A 73 5.15 -6.52 -6.42
CA PHE A 73 4.64 -7.02 -5.15
C PHE A 73 3.61 -8.12 -5.42
N SER A 74 3.40 -8.98 -4.42
CA SER A 74 2.40 -10.05 -4.47
C SER A 74 1.19 -9.74 -3.60
N VAL A 75 -0.01 -9.99 -4.10
CA VAL A 75 -1.25 -10.03 -3.34
C VAL A 75 -1.55 -11.49 -2.96
N PRO A 76 -1.36 -11.89 -1.69
CA PRO A 76 -1.33 -13.30 -1.31
C PRO A 76 -2.71 -13.98 -1.33
N SER A 77 -3.79 -13.22 -1.20
CA SER A 77 -5.16 -13.72 -1.19
C SER A 77 -6.10 -12.71 -1.84
N PRO A 78 -7.23 -13.14 -2.43
CA PRO A 78 -8.20 -12.22 -2.99
C PRO A 78 -8.78 -11.29 -1.92
N GLY A 79 -9.27 -10.13 -2.35
CA GLY A 79 -10.06 -9.25 -1.49
C GLY A 79 -9.27 -8.15 -0.80
N TRP A 80 -8.05 -7.83 -1.24
CA TRP A 80 -7.39 -6.61 -0.76
C TRP A 80 -8.03 -5.37 -1.38
N ILE A 81 -8.50 -4.46 -0.53
CA ILE A 81 -8.91 -3.11 -0.90
C ILE A 81 -7.76 -2.17 -0.54
N VAL A 82 -6.96 -1.82 -1.54
CA VAL A 82 -5.86 -0.85 -1.44
C VAL A 82 -6.42 0.55 -1.26
N GLN A 83 -5.93 1.26 -0.24
CA GLN A 83 -6.38 2.59 0.15
C GLN A 83 -5.26 3.62 0.17
N GLU A 84 -4.01 3.18 0.35
CA GLU A 84 -2.88 4.09 0.48
C GLU A 84 -1.63 3.47 -0.15
N VAL A 85 -0.84 4.31 -0.82
CA VAL A 85 0.51 3.99 -1.28
C VAL A 85 1.48 5.02 -0.72
N VAL A 86 2.55 4.55 -0.09
CA VAL A 86 3.61 5.40 0.48
C VAL A 86 4.89 5.16 -0.30
N THR A 87 5.56 6.23 -0.72
CA THR A 87 6.83 6.16 -1.46
C THR A 87 7.84 7.16 -0.90
N TYR A 88 9.13 6.90 -1.15
CA TYR A 88 10.24 7.66 -0.56
C TYR A 88 11.11 8.28 -1.64
N TRP A 89 11.27 9.60 -1.58
CA TRP A 89 11.89 10.36 -2.64
C TRP A 89 12.93 11.34 -2.17
N VAL A 90 13.83 11.73 -3.06
CA VAL A 90 14.72 12.86 -2.86
C VAL A 90 14.54 13.82 -4.04
N PRO A 91 14.22 15.11 -3.81
CA PRO A 91 14.17 16.08 -4.91
C PRO A 91 15.58 16.34 -5.46
N PHE A 92 15.71 16.68 -6.74
CA PHE A 92 17.03 16.97 -7.33
C PHE A 92 17.66 18.24 -6.80
N ASN A 93 16.87 19.27 -6.50
CA ASN A 93 17.27 20.44 -5.75
C ASN A 93 16.78 20.33 -4.30
N ASN A 94 17.41 21.06 -3.39
CA ASN A 94 17.03 21.00 -1.97
C ASN A 94 15.90 22.00 -1.64
N THR A 95 15.10 22.40 -2.63
CA THR A 95 14.06 23.41 -2.45
C THR A 95 12.90 22.81 -1.68
N THR A 96 12.45 23.51 -0.64
CA THR A 96 11.41 23.03 0.28
C THR A 96 9.98 23.32 -0.21
N THR A 97 9.85 24.07 -1.31
CA THR A 97 8.58 24.68 -1.72
C THR A 97 8.04 24.18 -3.06
N ILE A 98 8.67 23.19 -3.69
CA ILE A 98 8.22 22.72 -5.00
C ILE A 98 6.96 21.87 -4.80
N PRO A 99 5.78 22.34 -5.24
CA PRO A 99 4.53 21.66 -4.96
C PRO A 99 4.40 20.45 -5.88
N ILE A 100 4.27 19.27 -5.30
CA ILE A 100 3.74 18.11 -6.01
C ILE A 100 2.24 18.35 -6.19
N THR A 101 1.79 18.47 -7.44
CA THR A 101 0.40 18.83 -7.76
C THR A 101 -0.51 17.62 -7.93
N GLY A 102 0.09 16.43 -8.08
CA GLY A 102 -0.60 15.16 -8.24
C GLY A 102 0.39 14.01 -8.29
N VAL A 103 -0.12 12.80 -8.53
CA VAL A 103 0.68 11.61 -8.81
C VAL A 103 0.04 10.85 -9.97
N GLU A 104 0.87 10.24 -10.79
CA GLU A 104 0.47 9.11 -11.61
C GLU A 104 0.72 7.84 -10.82
N LEU A 105 -0.36 7.13 -10.48
CA LEU A 105 -0.33 5.86 -9.77
C LEU A 105 -1.02 4.80 -10.61
N VAL A 106 -0.24 3.82 -11.04
CA VAL A 106 -0.68 2.72 -11.91
C VAL A 106 -0.28 1.39 -11.29
N PHE A 107 -1.24 0.48 -11.23
CA PHE A 107 -1.01 -0.93 -10.94
C PHE A 107 -1.04 -1.71 -12.24
N TRP A 108 -0.01 -2.49 -12.49
CA TRP A 108 0.15 -3.28 -13.70
C TRP A 108 0.04 -4.77 -13.36
N ASN A 109 -0.61 -5.55 -14.21
CA ASN A 109 -0.49 -7.00 -14.15
C ASN A 109 0.95 -7.39 -14.49
N LYS A 110 1.54 -8.32 -13.73
CA LYS A 110 2.85 -8.86 -14.04
C LYS A 110 2.80 -9.78 -15.26
N VAL A 111 3.75 -9.64 -16.19
CA VAL A 111 3.94 -10.55 -17.33
C VAL A 111 5.41 -10.94 -17.42
N GLY A 112 5.71 -12.20 -17.08
CA GLY A 112 7.10 -12.61 -16.88
C GLY A 112 7.70 -11.84 -15.71
N THR A 113 8.75 -11.07 -15.96
CA THR A 113 9.46 -10.29 -14.94
C THR A 113 9.23 -8.79 -15.06
N VAL A 114 8.33 -8.32 -15.92
CA VAL A 114 8.09 -6.88 -16.19
C VAL A 114 6.60 -6.53 -16.08
N PRO A 115 6.25 -5.23 -15.96
CA PRO A 115 4.88 -4.76 -16.09
C PRO A 115 4.25 -5.12 -17.46
N GLY A 116 3.00 -5.60 -17.44
CA GLY A 116 2.20 -5.97 -18.60
C GLY A 116 1.05 -5.00 -18.87
N THR A 117 -0.19 -5.49 -18.81
CA THR A 117 -1.38 -4.64 -18.99
C THR A 117 -1.73 -3.88 -17.71
N VAL A 118 -2.34 -2.70 -17.85
CA VAL A 118 -2.84 -1.93 -16.69
C VAL A 118 -3.94 -2.72 -15.98
N ALA A 119 -3.75 -2.96 -14.69
CA ALA A 119 -4.76 -3.57 -13.81
C ALA A 119 -5.67 -2.50 -13.20
N ALA A 120 -5.10 -1.39 -12.74
CA ALA A 120 -5.84 -0.27 -12.17
C ALA A 120 -5.04 1.04 -12.22
N THR A 121 -5.76 2.16 -12.16
CA THR A 121 -5.20 3.51 -11.98
C THR A 121 -5.98 4.21 -10.87
N ALA A 122 -5.35 5.09 -10.10
CA ALA A 122 -6.05 5.88 -9.08
C ALA A 122 -5.61 7.33 -9.05
N SER A 123 -6.59 8.21 -8.78
CA SER A 123 -6.33 9.54 -8.24
C SER A 123 -6.15 9.48 -6.73
N ALA A 124 -5.28 10.33 -6.18
CA ALA A 124 -5.00 10.35 -4.76
C ALA A 124 -4.89 11.77 -4.20
N THR A 125 -5.27 11.92 -2.93
CA THR A 125 -4.89 13.07 -2.12
C THR A 125 -3.50 12.82 -1.55
N LEU A 126 -2.63 13.82 -1.62
CA LEU A 126 -1.23 13.66 -1.23
C LEU A 126 -0.93 14.30 0.11
N THR A 127 -0.13 13.61 0.91
CA THR A 127 0.60 14.20 2.04
C THR A 127 2.09 14.03 1.77
N VAL A 128 2.84 15.13 1.77
CA VAL A 128 4.30 15.12 1.55
C VAL A 128 4.99 15.55 2.83
N THR A 129 5.82 14.68 3.39
CA THR A 129 6.46 14.90 4.69
C THR A 129 7.97 14.89 4.55
N SER A 130 8.64 15.90 5.10
CA SER A 130 10.10 15.86 5.30
C SER A 130 10.45 14.86 6.39
N THR A 131 11.34 13.90 6.14
CA THR A 131 11.72 12.95 7.21
C THR A 131 12.90 13.43 8.04
N GLY A 132 13.68 14.40 7.52
CA GLY A 132 14.93 14.85 8.13
C GLY A 132 16.12 13.94 7.83
N THR A 133 15.88 12.79 7.19
CA THR A 133 16.93 11.88 6.72
C THR A 133 17.56 12.44 5.45
N LEU A 134 18.89 12.51 5.40
CA LEU A 134 19.62 13.06 4.25
C LEU A 134 20.16 11.96 3.35
N TYR A 135 19.84 12.03 2.05
CA TYR A 135 20.48 11.27 0.97
C TYR A 135 21.11 12.28 0.01
N PHE A 136 22.37 12.08 -0.38
CA PHE A 136 23.10 13.05 -1.21
C PHE A 136 23.06 14.49 -0.67
N SER A 137 23.08 14.64 0.67
CA SER A 137 22.92 15.93 1.36
C SER A 137 21.57 16.64 1.10
N ARG A 138 20.54 15.88 0.70
CA ARG A 138 19.17 16.38 0.45
C ARG A 138 18.18 15.64 1.32
N ASN A 139 17.13 16.33 1.77
CA ASN A 139 16.11 15.73 2.61
C ASN A 139 15.25 14.73 1.83
N MET A 140 15.10 13.53 2.38
CA MET A 140 14.09 12.58 1.94
C MET A 140 12.68 13.13 2.20
N ARG A 141 11.80 12.87 1.25
CA ARG A 141 10.36 13.13 1.30
C ARG A 141 9.64 11.79 1.32
N GLU A 142 8.80 11.60 2.32
CA GLU A 142 7.77 10.58 2.27
C GLU A 142 6.55 11.18 1.56
N ILE A 143 6.12 10.54 0.47
CA ILE A 143 4.89 10.91 -0.23
C ILE A 143 3.87 9.82 0.04
N LYS A 144 2.80 10.21 0.72
CA LYS A 144 1.67 9.36 1.02
C LYS A 144 0.50 9.73 0.12
N ALA A 145 0.10 8.80 -0.73
CA ALA A 145 -1.05 8.91 -1.62
C ALA A 145 -2.24 8.16 -1.05
N THR A 146 -3.23 8.87 -0.51
CA THR A 146 -4.50 8.30 -0.06
C THR A 146 -5.49 8.28 -1.22
N LEU A 147 -5.91 7.10 -1.64
CA LEU A 147 -6.71 6.91 -2.85
C LEU A 147 -8.12 7.45 -2.65
N SER A 148 -8.59 8.33 -3.54
CA SER A 148 -9.95 8.87 -3.50
C SER A 148 -11.01 7.80 -3.81
N SER A 149 -10.60 6.73 -4.50
CA SER A 149 -11.40 5.54 -4.78
C SER A 149 -10.51 4.33 -4.55
N PRO A 150 -10.74 3.57 -3.46
CA PRO A 150 -9.93 2.38 -3.16
C PRO A 150 -9.94 1.36 -4.29
N ILE A 151 -8.81 0.69 -4.51
CA ILE A 151 -8.64 -0.31 -5.57
C ILE A 151 -8.79 -1.70 -4.98
N THR A 152 -9.68 -2.52 -5.54
CA THR A 152 -9.74 -3.95 -5.20
C THR A 152 -8.77 -4.72 -6.08
N LEU A 153 -7.79 -5.41 -5.49
CA LEU A 153 -6.88 -6.30 -6.20
C LEU A 153 -7.25 -7.77 -5.91
N ALA A 154 -7.25 -8.59 -6.95
CA ALA A 154 -7.32 -10.04 -6.81
C ALA A 154 -5.96 -10.59 -6.36
N ALA A 155 -5.93 -11.84 -5.89
CA ALA A 155 -4.66 -12.53 -5.67
C ALA A 155 -3.86 -12.60 -6.97
N GLY A 156 -2.55 -12.34 -6.87
CA GLY A 156 -1.65 -12.32 -8.02
C GLY A 156 -0.46 -11.39 -7.80
N ASP A 157 0.41 -11.34 -8.79
CA ASP A 157 1.60 -10.50 -8.77
C ASP A 157 1.39 -9.27 -9.67
N TYR A 158 1.79 -8.12 -9.17
CA TYR A 158 1.57 -6.82 -9.80
C TYR A 158 2.85 -6.01 -9.75
N PHE A 159 2.93 -5.00 -10.61
CA PHE A 159 3.86 -3.89 -10.46
C PHE A 159 3.10 -2.63 -10.03
N VAL A 160 3.73 -1.80 -9.20
CA VAL A 160 3.26 -0.45 -8.89
C VAL A 160 4.20 0.59 -9.50
N GLN A 161 3.64 1.49 -10.30
CA GLN A 161 4.29 2.69 -10.76
C GLN A 161 3.77 3.86 -9.95
N PHE A 162 4.69 4.70 -9.47
CA PHE A 162 4.39 5.93 -8.77
C PHE A 162 5.27 7.03 -9.34
N GLN A 163 4.65 8.09 -9.85
CA GLN A 163 5.37 9.25 -10.39
C GLN A 163 4.75 10.54 -9.87
N PRO A 164 5.46 11.32 -9.04
CA PRO A 164 5.01 12.65 -8.64
C PRO A 164 4.87 13.57 -9.85
N ILE A 165 3.75 14.27 -9.96
CA ILE A 165 3.56 15.33 -10.97
C ILE A 165 4.15 16.61 -10.40
N VAL A 166 5.35 16.94 -10.83
CA VAL A 166 6.15 18.05 -10.32
C VAL A 166 7.11 18.54 -11.39
N ASP A 167 7.37 19.85 -11.48
CA ASP A 167 8.29 20.43 -12.48
C ASP A 167 9.78 20.31 -12.10
N GLU A 168 10.20 19.12 -11.67
CA GLU A 168 11.60 18.81 -11.37
C GLU A 168 11.87 17.30 -11.43
N ASN A 169 13.15 16.92 -11.58
CA ASN A 169 13.61 15.57 -11.32
C ASN A 169 13.50 15.17 -9.84
N TRP A 170 12.91 14.00 -9.59
CA TRP A 170 12.87 13.38 -8.28
C TRP A 170 13.47 11.99 -8.35
N PHE A 171 14.10 11.58 -7.25
CA PHE A 171 14.74 10.28 -7.14
C PHE A 171 13.88 9.34 -6.30
N TRP A 172 13.36 8.27 -6.89
CA TRP A 172 12.74 7.21 -6.09
C TRP A 172 13.85 6.46 -5.38
N LEU A 173 13.83 6.46 -4.05
CA LEU A 173 14.83 5.76 -3.26
C LEU A 173 14.67 4.26 -3.41
N THR A 174 15.80 3.57 -3.54
CA THR A 174 15.85 2.11 -3.54
C THR A 174 15.67 1.54 -2.14
N SER A 175 15.20 0.30 -2.02
CA SER A 175 15.24 -0.47 -0.77
C SER A 175 16.58 -1.24 -0.63
N THR A 176 17.20 -1.59 -1.76
CA THR A 176 18.52 -2.24 -1.87
C THR A 176 19.69 -1.27 -1.62
N PRO A 177 20.78 -1.67 -0.94
CA PRO A 177 21.19 -3.03 -0.52
C PRO A 177 20.68 -3.47 0.86
N THR A 178 20.02 -2.58 1.62
CA THR A 178 19.57 -2.89 2.98
C THR A 178 18.51 -3.99 2.95
N THR A 179 17.61 -3.92 1.97
CA THR A 179 16.68 -4.99 1.61
C THR A 179 17.17 -5.60 0.30
N SER A 180 17.45 -6.91 0.28
CA SER A 180 17.74 -7.61 -0.97
C SER A 180 16.54 -7.53 -1.91
N VAL A 181 16.79 -7.53 -3.23
CA VAL A 181 15.76 -7.67 -4.26
C VAL A 181 14.78 -8.78 -3.86
N GLN A 182 13.51 -8.45 -3.74
CA GLN A 182 12.41 -9.35 -3.44
C GLN A 182 11.59 -9.53 -4.72
N PHE A 183 11.30 -10.79 -5.07
CA PHE A 183 10.66 -11.14 -6.33
C PHE A 183 11.51 -10.75 -7.55
N ASP A 184 11.03 -9.87 -8.43
CA ASP A 184 11.79 -9.34 -9.56
C ASP A 184 12.39 -7.98 -9.19
N SER A 185 13.36 -7.52 -9.98
CA SER A 185 13.89 -6.19 -9.80
C SER A 185 12.98 -5.13 -10.42
N ALA A 186 13.14 -3.88 -9.97
CA ALA A 186 12.44 -2.75 -10.52
C ALA A 186 12.60 -2.69 -12.05
N ALA A 187 11.48 -2.42 -12.72
CA ALA A 187 11.38 -2.23 -14.15
C ALA A 187 11.37 -0.75 -14.49
N ILE A 188 11.99 -0.40 -15.60
CA ILE A 188 12.09 0.97 -16.10
C ILE A 188 11.66 1.07 -17.55
N ARG A 189 11.20 2.26 -17.94
CA ARG A 189 11.06 2.67 -19.34
C ARG A 189 11.09 4.19 -19.43
N ARG A 190 11.27 4.72 -20.64
CA ARG A 190 10.89 6.12 -20.90
C ARG A 190 9.36 6.20 -21.00
N GLY A 191 8.80 7.32 -20.59
CA GLY A 191 7.37 7.55 -20.69
C GLY A 191 6.89 7.83 -22.12
N PRO A 192 5.57 7.98 -22.33
CA PRO A 192 4.93 7.93 -23.64
C PRO A 192 5.18 9.14 -24.55
N LEU A 193 5.94 10.14 -24.10
CA LEU A 193 6.26 11.32 -24.92
C LEU A 193 6.92 10.89 -26.24
N ALA A 194 6.45 11.49 -27.34
CA ALA A 194 7.02 11.31 -28.67
C ALA A 194 7.52 12.66 -29.19
N GLY A 195 8.83 12.85 -29.28
CA GLY A 195 9.44 14.08 -29.83
C GLY A 195 10.57 14.67 -28.98
N SER A 196 10.61 15.99 -28.86
CA SER A 196 11.57 16.70 -28.00
C SER A 196 11.34 16.35 -26.54
N GLY A 197 12.41 16.02 -25.81
CA GLY A 197 12.32 15.57 -24.41
C GLY A 197 12.25 14.05 -24.25
N VAL A 198 12.35 13.27 -25.33
CA VAL A 198 12.50 11.81 -25.23
C VAL A 198 13.90 11.44 -24.77
N ASP A 199 14.00 10.65 -23.71
CA ASP A 199 15.28 10.09 -23.26
C ASP A 199 15.56 8.76 -23.97
N THR A 200 16.35 8.82 -25.05
CA THR A 200 16.69 7.61 -25.80
C THR A 200 17.67 6.68 -25.07
N ALA A 201 18.27 7.13 -23.96
CA ALA A 201 19.07 6.24 -23.12
C ALA A 201 18.19 5.29 -22.29
N TRP A 202 16.91 5.62 -22.10
CA TRP A 202 15.93 4.77 -21.44
C TRP A 202 15.21 3.87 -22.44
N PRO A 203 14.90 2.62 -22.06
CA PRO A 203 14.25 1.67 -22.96
C PRO A 203 12.83 2.12 -23.30
N ALA A 204 12.38 1.78 -24.51
CA ALA A 204 11.03 2.11 -25.00
C ALA A 204 9.95 1.30 -24.27
N ASP A 205 10.27 0.03 -24.04
CA ASP A 205 9.44 -0.94 -23.36
C ASP A 205 9.97 -1.17 -21.95
N TRP A 206 9.10 -1.68 -21.08
CA TRP A 206 9.49 -2.07 -19.73
C TRP A 206 10.65 -3.05 -19.76
N THR A 207 11.71 -2.71 -19.03
CA THR A 207 12.92 -3.52 -18.91
C THR A 207 13.40 -3.52 -17.48
N ASN A 208 13.75 -4.69 -16.95
CA ASN A 208 14.26 -4.82 -15.58
C ASN A 208 15.65 -4.21 -15.41
N THR A 209 16.00 -3.97 -14.15
CA THR A 209 17.37 -3.68 -13.73
C THR A 209 18.11 -4.99 -13.39
N PRO A 210 19.42 -5.14 -13.64
CA PRO A 210 20.30 -4.19 -14.29
C PRO A 210 20.01 -4.09 -15.80
N ASN A 211 20.38 -2.95 -16.38
CA ASN A 211 20.35 -2.67 -17.81
C ASN A 211 21.41 -1.59 -18.15
N ALA A 212 21.31 -0.96 -19.32
CA ALA A 212 22.25 0.08 -19.74
C ALA A 212 22.21 1.35 -18.86
N VAL A 213 21.10 1.60 -18.16
CA VAL A 213 20.91 2.76 -17.27
C VAL A 213 21.38 2.44 -15.85
N PHE A 214 21.05 1.25 -15.34
CA PHE A 214 21.40 0.83 -13.98
C PHE A 214 22.24 -0.44 -14.01
N THR A 215 23.46 -0.38 -13.48
CA THR A 215 24.41 -1.50 -13.54
C THR A 215 24.13 -2.62 -12.54
N ALA A 216 23.19 -2.43 -11.61
CA ALA A 216 22.77 -3.46 -10.65
C ALA A 216 21.24 -3.56 -10.60
N ALA A 217 20.74 -4.75 -10.23
CA ALA A 217 19.35 -4.95 -9.87
C ALA A 217 19.06 -4.26 -8.53
N TYR A 218 17.88 -3.67 -8.42
CA TYR A 218 17.37 -3.10 -7.18
C TYR A 218 15.86 -3.10 -7.17
N ASP A 219 15.30 -2.95 -5.96
CA ASP A 219 13.90 -2.64 -5.74
C ASP A 219 13.79 -1.19 -5.25
N VAL A 220 12.63 -0.56 -5.46
CA VAL A 220 12.31 0.76 -4.94
C VAL A 220 11.57 0.67 -3.61
N ALA A 221 11.73 1.67 -2.78
CA ALA A 221 11.11 1.70 -1.46
C ALA A 221 9.66 2.19 -1.56
N PHE A 222 8.73 1.33 -1.19
CA PHE A 222 7.31 1.68 -1.12
C PHE A 222 6.55 0.82 -0.10
N THR A 223 5.38 1.29 0.28
CA THR A 223 4.42 0.53 1.09
C THR A 223 3.05 0.61 0.45
N ILE A 224 2.37 -0.51 0.33
CA ILE A 224 0.96 -0.58 -0.08
C ILE A 224 0.14 -0.94 1.13
N ARG A 225 -0.90 -0.16 1.38
CA ARG A 225 -1.77 -0.28 2.54
C ARG A 225 -3.22 -0.41 2.12
N GLY A 226 -3.95 -1.20 2.88
CA GLY A 226 -5.34 -1.47 2.60
C GLY A 226 -6.03 -2.27 3.68
N GLU A 227 -7.16 -2.85 3.32
CA GLU A 227 -7.93 -3.74 4.17
C GLU A 227 -8.14 -5.07 3.43
N VAL A 228 -8.14 -6.17 4.19
CA VAL A 228 -8.55 -7.47 3.68
C VAL A 228 -10.07 -7.60 3.82
N VAL A 229 -10.76 -7.74 2.70
CA VAL A 229 -12.18 -8.13 2.69
C VAL A 229 -12.29 -9.55 3.19
N PRO A 230 -13.04 -9.83 4.28
CA PRO A 230 -13.23 -11.19 4.73
C PRO A 230 -13.84 -12.04 3.64
N GLU A 231 -13.25 -13.21 3.41
CA GLU A 231 -13.80 -14.15 2.45
C GLU A 231 -15.25 -14.50 2.83
N PRO A 232 -16.17 -14.63 1.86
CA PRO A 232 -17.56 -15.00 2.12
C PRO A 232 -17.69 -16.29 2.94
N ALA A 233 -16.75 -17.23 2.78
CA ALA A 233 -16.71 -18.47 3.55
C ALA A 233 -16.56 -18.22 5.06
N SER A 234 -15.73 -17.26 5.46
CA SER A 234 -15.57 -16.86 6.87
C SER A 234 -16.86 -16.28 7.42
N LEU A 235 -17.58 -15.49 6.62
CA LEU A 235 -18.90 -14.95 7.00
C LEU A 235 -19.96 -16.06 7.10
N VAL A 236 -19.94 -17.04 6.21
CA VAL A 236 -20.84 -18.21 6.26
C VAL A 236 -20.54 -19.09 7.48
N ALA A 237 -19.27 -19.37 7.76
CA ALA A 237 -18.87 -20.14 8.93
C ALA A 237 -19.28 -19.45 10.23
N LEU A 238 -19.11 -18.13 10.31
CA LEU A 238 -19.60 -17.30 11.41
C LEU A 238 -21.13 -17.40 11.53
N GLY A 239 -21.84 -17.23 10.41
CA GLY A 239 -23.30 -17.34 10.35
C GLY A 239 -23.82 -18.71 10.79
N ALA A 240 -23.19 -19.78 10.34
CA ALA A 240 -23.52 -21.16 10.72
C ALA A 240 -23.23 -21.42 12.21
N GLY A 241 -22.12 -20.90 12.73
CA GLY A 241 -21.78 -20.96 14.16
C GLY A 241 -22.83 -20.27 15.03
N LEU A 242 -23.26 -19.06 14.63
CA LEU A 242 -24.32 -18.31 15.30
C LEU A 242 -25.66 -19.05 15.25
N ALA A 243 -26.05 -19.58 14.08
CA ALA A 243 -27.27 -20.37 13.93
C ALA A 243 -27.25 -21.63 14.82
N GLY A 244 -26.11 -22.31 14.91
CA GLY A 244 -25.92 -23.46 15.80
C GLY A 244 -26.09 -23.12 17.27
N LEU A 245 -25.52 -21.99 17.72
CA LEU A 245 -25.67 -21.49 19.09
C LEU A 245 -27.14 -21.15 19.43
N LEU A 246 -27.85 -20.49 18.51
CA LEU A 246 -29.27 -20.18 18.67
C LEU A 246 -30.13 -21.44 18.73
N ALA A 247 -29.85 -22.43 17.87
CA ALA A 247 -30.55 -23.71 17.88
C ALA A 247 -30.34 -24.47 19.21
N ARG A 248 -29.10 -24.47 19.73
CA ARG A 248 -28.79 -25.09 21.04
C ARG A 248 -29.57 -24.43 22.17
N ARG A 249 -29.66 -23.10 22.20
CA ARG A 249 -30.40 -22.36 23.22
C ARG A 249 -31.89 -22.72 23.25
N ARG A 250 -32.51 -22.92 22.08
CA ARG A 250 -33.92 -23.34 21.99
C ARG A 250 -34.15 -24.73 22.58
N ARG A 251 -33.22 -25.68 22.38
CA ARG A 251 -33.35 -27.04 22.95
C ARG A 251 -33.31 -27.03 24.47
N THR A 252 -32.39 -26.27 25.06
CA THR A 252 -32.27 -26.18 26.53
C THR A 252 -33.48 -25.53 27.21
N ALA A 253 -34.21 -24.67 26.49
CA ALA A 253 -35.40 -24.01 27.02
C ALA A 253 -36.64 -24.92 27.07
N HIS A 254 -36.66 -26.04 26.32
CA HIS A 254 -37.78 -26.98 26.31
C HIS A 254 -37.65 -28.11 27.33
N THR A 255 -36.45 -28.30 27.90
CA THR A 255 -36.16 -29.35 28.89
C THR A 255 -36.22 -28.86 30.34
N ALA A 256 -36.61 -27.61 30.55
CA ALA A 256 -36.79 -26.98 31.86
C ALA A 256 -38.24 -26.54 32.03
#